data_AF-A0A7W0X4E2-F1
#
_entry.id   AF-A0A7W0X4E2-F1
#
_cell.length_a   1.000
_cell.length_b   1.000
_cell.length_c   1.000
_cell.angle_alpha   90.00
_cell.angle_beta   90.00
_cell.angle_gamma   90.00
#
_symmetry.space_group_name_H-M   'P 1'
#
loop_
_entity.id
_entity.type
_entity.pdbx_description
1 polymer ?
#
loop_
_entity_poly.entity_id
_entity_poly.type
_entity_poly.pdbx_seq_one_letter_code
_entity_poly.pdbx_strand_id
1 'polypeptide(L)' 'MQILQPPGWTTPRGYANGIATRGRLIFVGGQIGWNAQQEFESDAFVAQARQALANVVAVLNEAG' A
#
# COMPACT_ATOMS: atom_id res chain seq x y z
N MET A 1 10.42 -15.17 0.25
CA MET A 1 9.38 -14.21 0.66
C MET A 1 9.88 -12.84 0.25
N GLN A 2 9.07 -12.07 -0.47
CA GLN A 2 9.46 -10.75 -1.00
C GLN A 2 8.57 -9.69 -0.34
N ILE A 3 9.19 -8.64 0.21
CA ILE A 3 8.48 -7.46 0.68
C ILE A 3 8.07 -6.63 -0.53
N LEU A 4 6.81 -6.22 -0.57
CA LEU A 4 6.23 -5.37 -1.60
C LEU A 4 6.10 -3.97 -1.02
N GLN A 5 7.05 -3.11 -1.36
CA GLN A 5 7.13 -1.73 -0.89
C GLN A 5 7.29 -0.83 -2.12
N PRO A 6 6.28 0.00 -2.46
CA PRO A 6 6.40 0.93 -3.57
C PRO A 6 7.58 1.89 -3.37
N PRO A 7 8.33 2.21 -4.44
CA PRO A 7 9.50 3.08 -4.35
C PRO A 7 9.11 4.49 -3.92
N GLY A 8 9.91 5.09 -3.04
CA GLY A 8 9.72 6.47 -2.55
C GLY A 8 8.65 6.64 -1.46
N TRP A 9 7.95 5.57 -1.07
CA TRP A 9 7.03 5.61 0.07
C TRP A 9 7.80 5.68 1.39
N THR A 10 7.27 6.46 2.34
CA THR A 10 7.76 6.47 3.72
C THR A 10 7.73 5.06 4.30
N THR A 11 8.83 4.68 4.95
CA THR A 11 8.99 3.34 5.52
C THR A 11 7.86 3.02 6.52
N PRO A 12 7.16 1.88 6.37
CA PRO A 12 6.13 1.47 7.31
C PRO A 12 6.75 1.14 8.68
N ARG A 13 6.02 1.46 9.75
CA ARG A 13 6.49 1.27 11.14
C ARG A 13 5.84 0.04 11.75
N GLY A 14 6.58 -1.07 11.83
CA GLY A 14 6.13 -2.31 12.48
C GLY A 14 5.27 -3.23 11.61
N TYR A 15 5.18 -2.98 10.30
CA TYR A 15 4.46 -3.82 9.34
C TYR A 15 5.09 -3.73 7.94
N ALA A 16 4.62 -4.54 6.99
CA ALA A 16 4.95 -4.45 5.57
C ALA A 16 3.71 -4.04 4.77
N ASN A 17 3.87 -3.18 3.76
CA ASN A 17 2.77 -2.78 2.88
C ASN A 17 2.22 -3.96 2.06
N GLY A 18 3.08 -4.88 1.66
CA GLY A 18 2.66 -6.19 1.19
C GLY A 18 3.77 -7.23 1.26
N ILE A 19 3.39 -8.50 1.14
CA ILE A 19 4.30 -9.64 1.09
C ILE A 19 3.85 -10.59 -0.02
N ALA A 20 4.76 -10.94 -0.93
CA ALA A 20 4.60 -12.06 -1.84
C ALA A 20 5.27 -13.33 -1.27
N THR A 21 4.51 -14.42 -1.27
CA THR A 21 4.94 -15.72 -0.74
C THR A 21 4.97 -16.79 -1.85
N ARG A 22 5.38 -18.01 -1.50
CA ARG A 22 5.47 -19.13 -2.45
C ARG A 22 4.08 -19.43 -3.03
N GLY A 23 4.03 -19.77 -4.32
CA GLY A 23 2.76 -19.98 -5.02
C GLY A 23 2.07 -18.69 -5.44
N ARG A 24 2.77 -17.55 -5.34
CA ARG A 24 2.31 -16.21 -5.76
C ARG A 24 1.08 -15.72 -5.00
N LEU A 25 0.90 -16.18 -3.76
CA LEU A 25 -0.04 -15.59 -2.82
C LEU A 25 0.52 -14.26 -2.32
N ILE A 26 -0.27 -13.20 -2.47
CA ILE A 26 0.06 -11.85 -2.06
C ILE A 26 -0.84 -11.45 -0.90
N PHE A 27 -0.22 -10.95 0.16
CA PHE A 27 -0.90 -10.41 1.33
C PHE A 27 -0.62 -8.91 1.38
N VAL A 28 -1.67 -8.10 1.26
CA VAL A 28 -1.58 -6.64 1.30
C VAL A 28 -1.90 -6.18 2.73
N GLY A 29 -1.03 -5.37 3.31
CA GLY A 29 -1.29 -4.70 4.59
C GLY A 29 -2.45 -3.71 4.46
N GLY A 30 -3.14 -3.41 5.56
CA GLY A 30 -4.28 -2.49 5.54
C GLY A 30 -3.91 -1.13 4.92
N GLN A 31 -4.59 -0.74 3.85
CA GLN A 31 -4.37 0.53 3.16
C GLN A 31 -5.44 1.55 3.56
N ILE A 32 -4.99 2.77 3.83
CA ILE A 32 -5.84 3.93 4.16
C ILE A 32 -5.60 5.05 3.15
N GLY A 33 -6.41 6.10 3.21
CA GLY A 33 -6.40 7.21 2.24
C GLY A 33 -5.20 8.17 2.32
N TRP A 34 -4.04 7.73 2.82
CA TRP A 34 -2.82 8.53 2.84
C TRP A 34 -2.06 8.48 1.51
N ASN A 35 -1.30 9.55 1.24
CA ASN A 35 -0.31 9.59 0.17
C ASN A 35 0.95 8.78 0.54
N ALA A 36 1.95 8.76 -0.36
CA ALA A 36 3.22 8.07 -0.17
C ALA A 36 4.04 8.59 1.04
N GLN A 37 3.73 9.80 1.52
CA GLN A 37 4.39 10.47 2.63
C GLN A 37 3.71 10.22 3.98
N GLN A 38 2.64 9.40 4.03
CA GLN A 38 1.79 9.15 5.21
C GLN A 38 0.92 10.36 5.62
N GLU A 39 0.43 11.13 4.64
CA GLU A 39 -0.39 12.32 4.89
C GLU A 39 -1.78 12.18 4.24
N PHE A 40 -2.83 12.69 4.88
CA PHE A 40 -4.17 12.78 4.27
C PHE A 40 -4.26 14.04 3.41
N GLU A 41 -4.50 13.87 2.11
CA GLU A 41 -4.70 14.98 1.17
C GLU A 41 -6.13 15.56 1.20
N SER A 42 -7.07 14.86 1.84
CA SER A 42 -8.48 15.22 1.85
C SER A 42 -9.23 14.55 3.01
N ASP A 43 -10.21 15.26 3.58
CA ASP A 43 -11.16 14.74 4.58
C ASP A 43 -12.41 14.10 3.93
N ALA A 44 -12.61 14.26 2.63
CA ALA A 44 -13.74 13.67 1.93
C ALA A 44 -13.59 12.14 1.82
N PHE A 45 -14.59 11.41 2.32
CA PHE A 45 -14.61 9.94 2.33
C PHE A 45 -14.32 9.31 0.96
N VAL A 46 -14.98 9.80 -0.10
CA VAL A 46 -14.80 9.26 -1.47
C VAL A 46 -13.37 9.46 -1.98
N ALA A 47 -12.72 10.57 -1.63
CA ALA A 47 -11.33 10.82 -2.02
C ALA A 47 -10.39 9.87 -1.27
N GLN A 48 -10.59 9.67 0.04
CA GLN A 48 -9.79 8.72 0.81
C GLN A 48 -10.00 7.26 0.35
N ALA A 49 -11.24 6.87 0.04
CA ALA A 49 -11.54 5.54 -0.48
C ALA A 49 -10.83 5.30 -1.83
N ARG A 50 -10.84 6.29 -2.73
CA ARG A 50 -10.08 6.24 -3.98
C ARG A 50 -8.58 6.08 -3.72
N GLN A 51 -8.02 6.88 -2.81
CA GLN A 51 -6.60 6.82 -2.49
C GLN A 51 -6.22 5.47 -1.87
N ALA A 52 -7.03 4.92 -0.96
CA ALA A 52 -6.77 3.61 -0.36
C ALA A 52 -6.76 2.49 -1.42
N LEU A 53 -7.68 2.53 -2.39
CA LEU A 53 -7.69 1.57 -3.50
C LEU A 53 -6.48 1.76 -4.44
N ALA A 54 -6.07 3.00 -4.71
CA ALA A 54 -4.86 3.29 -5.47
C ALA A 54 -3.60 2.76 -4.76
N ASN A 55 -3.54 2.88 -3.43
CA ASN A 55 -2.47 2.32 -2.61
C ASN A 55 -2.42 0.79 -2.70
N VAL A 56 -3.58 0.09 -2.68
CA VAL A 56 -3.64 -1.36 -2.91
C VAL A 56 -3.04 -1.73 -4.27
N VAL A 57 -3.42 -1.01 -5.33
CA VAL A 57 -2.89 -1.22 -6.67
C VAL A 57 -1.37 -1.01 -6.71
N ALA A 58 -0.86 0.04 -6.08
CA ALA A 58 0.57 0.32 -6.02
C ALA A 58 1.35 -0.83 -5.37
N VAL A 59 0.87 -1.37 -4.25
CA VAL A 59 1.50 -2.52 -3.58
C VAL A 59 1.45 -3.77 -4.46
N LEU A 60 0.33 -4.04 -5.13
CA LEU A 60 0.20 -5.21 -6.01
C LEU A 60 1.15 -5.13 -7.21
N ASN A 61 1.39 -3.93 -7.77
CA ASN A 61 2.32 -3.73 -8.89
C ASN A 61 3.77 -4.13 -8.55
N GLU A 62 4.18 -4.05 -7.28
CA GLU A 62 5.52 -4.48 -6.86
C GLU A 62 5.73 -6.01 -6.98
N ALA A 63 4.65 -6.79 -7.17
CA ALA A 63 4.73 -8.24 -7.34
C ALA A 63 4.94 -8.69 -8.80
N GLY A 64 5.05 -7.75 -9.74
CA GLY A 64 5.23 -8.00 -11.18
C GLY A 64 3.95 -8.40 -11.88
#